data_AF-A0A0G0Y6C8-F1
#
_entry.id   AF-A0A0G0Y6C8-F1
#
_cell.length_a   1.000
_cell.length_b   1.000
_cell.length_c   1.000
_cell.angle_alpha   90.00
_cell.angle_beta   90.00
_cell.angle_gamma   90.00
#
_symmetry.space_group_name_H-M   'P 1'
#
loop_
_entity.id
_entity.type
_entity.pdbx_description
1 polymer ?
#
loop_
_entity_poly.entity_id
_entity_poly.type
_entity_poly.pdbx_seq_one_letter_code
_entity_poly.pdbx_strand_id
1 'polypeptide(L)'
;MSKHLLFPKIILAISIAVISFLAGGIAVSTSNAAATLASRLAGRILLQTQSKGEAWYVDPVSLGRYYLGKPTNCLNVMKSRGLGISNADLAQIKVATNLYHDQTYGFEITVPAFYSKVTKNPTSLATGDLNLEYAYNNINYLNIVVAKETFANYQLADQAGGFIFRFDSATHKWTHENGDTSEFIPKKMAGTLDAYLYHSGDVHCSWDIILVPNYKSNKFVQIENTTCKEQKGTGYVKPVYQLNSAELLSTFRFSE
;
A
#
# COMPACT_ATOMS: atom_id res chain seq x y z
N MET A 1 56.14 52.18 -3.38
CA MET A 1 57.40 51.75 -2.73
C MET A 1 57.10 51.44 -1.26
N SER A 2 57.65 50.32 -0.77
CA SER A 2 57.63 49.79 0.61
C SER A 2 56.27 49.30 1.14
N LYS A 3 55.97 47.99 1.20
CA LYS A 3 56.47 46.97 2.19
C LYS A 3 56.33 47.47 3.63
N HIS A 4 55.89 46.74 4.64
CA HIS A 4 55.29 45.42 4.89
C HIS A 4 55.10 45.38 6.44
N LEU A 5 54.46 44.31 6.94
CA LEU A 5 54.71 43.66 8.25
C LEU A 5 53.79 43.95 9.45
N LEU A 6 53.02 42.90 9.75
CA LEU A 6 52.97 42.14 11.02
C LEU A 6 52.02 42.57 12.16
N PHE A 7 51.01 41.71 12.35
CA PHE A 7 50.29 41.39 13.59
C PHE A 7 51.23 41.13 14.79
N PRO A 8 50.77 41.31 16.05
CA PRO A 8 50.19 40.20 16.84
C PRO A 8 49.03 40.62 17.79
N LYS A 9 47.92 39.86 17.85
CA LYS A 9 47.53 38.88 18.90
C LYS A 9 47.16 39.45 20.30
N ILE A 10 46.03 38.94 20.82
CA ILE A 10 45.79 38.49 22.22
C ILE A 10 44.92 39.36 23.16
N ILE A 11 43.67 38.87 23.36
CA ILE A 11 42.99 38.51 24.63
C ILE A 11 42.49 39.61 25.60
N LEU A 12 41.21 39.41 26.01
CA LEU A 12 40.53 39.80 27.25
C LEU A 12 39.90 41.21 27.36
N ALA A 13 38.57 41.27 27.22
CA ALA A 13 37.68 41.91 28.19
C ALA A 13 36.23 41.57 27.86
N ILE A 14 35.80 40.38 28.31
CA ILE A 14 34.38 40.12 28.58
C ILE A 14 34.05 40.93 29.83
N SER A 15 33.13 41.88 29.71
CA SER A 15 32.14 42.33 30.70
C SER A 15 31.87 43.82 30.56
N ILE A 16 30.59 44.18 30.60
CA ILE A 16 30.04 45.55 30.65
C ILE A 16 29.81 46.19 29.26
N ALA A 17 28.86 45.62 28.52
CA ALA A 17 27.96 46.39 27.65
C ALA A 17 26.66 45.60 27.40
N VAL A 18 26.04 45.09 28.47
CA VAL A 18 24.70 44.48 28.45
C VAL A 18 23.59 45.52 28.66
N ILE A 19 23.91 46.83 28.68
CA ILE A 19 22.93 47.88 28.97
C ILE A 19 23.08 49.04 27.98
N SER A 20 22.75 48.79 26.71
CA SER A 20 22.44 49.85 25.75
C SER A 20 21.91 49.28 24.44
N PHE A 21 20.75 48.62 24.50
CA PHE A 21 19.88 48.48 23.34
C PHE A 21 18.41 48.56 23.77
N LEU A 22 18.08 49.64 24.49
CA LEU A 22 16.74 50.00 24.92
C LEU A 22 16.18 51.08 23.96
N ALA A 23 16.05 50.78 22.67
CA ALA A 23 15.33 51.63 21.69
C ALA A 23 15.04 50.93 20.34
N GLY A 24 15.08 49.61 20.27
CA GLY A 24 14.65 48.85 19.08
C GLY A 24 13.38 48.11 19.41
N GLY A 25 12.22 48.75 19.24
CA GLY A 25 10.92 48.10 19.42
C GLY A 25 10.80 46.92 18.46
N ILE A 26 11.01 45.70 18.97
CA ILE A 26 10.55 44.49 18.30
C ILE A 26 9.04 44.50 18.46
N ALA A 27 8.33 44.98 17.44
CA ALA A 27 6.92 44.71 17.29
C ALA A 27 6.78 43.19 17.07
N VAL A 28 6.73 42.44 18.16
CA VAL A 28 6.30 41.05 18.13
C VAL A 28 4.86 41.09 17.65
N SER A 29 4.69 40.84 16.36
CA SER A 29 3.39 40.67 15.74
C SER A 29 2.88 39.31 16.21
N THR A 30 2.33 39.24 17.42
CA THR A 30 1.53 38.09 17.81
C THR A 30 0.28 38.11 16.95
N SER A 31 0.35 37.52 15.76
CA SER A 31 -0.83 37.18 14.98
C SER A 31 -1.57 36.06 15.71
N ASN A 32 -2.22 36.39 16.83
CA ASN A 32 -3.34 35.60 17.31
C ASN A 32 -4.47 35.85 16.31
N ALA A 33 -4.40 35.21 15.15
CA ALA A 33 -5.53 35.13 14.24
C ALA A 33 -6.64 34.42 15.01
N ALA A 34 -7.53 35.21 15.62
CA ALA A 34 -8.73 34.69 16.24
C ALA A 34 -9.48 33.91 15.16
N ALA A 35 -9.44 32.57 15.23
CA ALA A 35 -10.11 31.73 14.26
C ALA A 35 -11.58 32.16 14.21
N THR A 36 -12.04 32.58 13.03
CA THR A 36 -13.42 33.00 12.86
C THR A 36 -14.35 31.85 13.23
N LEU A 37 -15.55 32.16 13.70
CA LEU A 37 -16.53 31.13 14.02
C LEU A 37 -16.78 30.19 12.82
N ALA A 38 -16.75 30.74 11.61
CA ALA A 38 -16.86 29.98 10.37
C ALA A 38 -15.66 29.02 10.16
N SER A 39 -14.43 29.46 10.42
CA SER A 39 -13.24 28.59 10.36
C SER A 39 -13.31 27.44 11.37
N ARG A 40 -13.76 27.72 12.61
CA ARG A 40 -13.93 26.68 13.64
C ARG A 40 -15.03 25.67 13.29
N LEU A 41 -16.05 26.10 12.56
CA LEU A 41 -17.22 25.29 12.21
C LEU A 41 -17.17 24.77 10.76
N ALA A 42 -16.07 24.98 10.04
CA ALA A 42 -15.85 24.51 8.68
C ALA A 42 -16.15 23.01 8.55
N GLY A 43 -16.92 22.63 7.53
CA GLY A 43 -17.31 21.25 7.26
C GLY A 43 -18.43 20.69 8.15
N ARG A 44 -18.98 21.48 9.08
CA ARG A 44 -20.04 21.01 10.00
C ARG A 44 -21.43 21.37 9.50
N ILE A 45 -22.39 20.53 9.89
CA ILE A 45 -23.83 20.84 9.84
C ILE A 45 -24.22 21.44 11.19
N LEU A 46 -24.84 22.62 11.15
CA LEU A 46 -25.29 23.37 12.31
C LEU A 46 -26.81 23.37 12.37
N LEU A 47 -27.36 23.22 13.56
CA LEU A 47 -28.80 23.31 13.82
C LEU A 47 -29.11 24.59 14.58
N GLN A 48 -29.98 25.42 14.03
CA GLN A 48 -30.45 26.67 14.66
C GLN A 48 -31.81 26.43 15.31
N THR A 49 -31.78 25.92 16.55
CA THR A 49 -32.98 25.47 17.28
C THR A 49 -33.85 26.59 17.81
N GLN A 50 -33.29 27.76 18.12
CA GLN A 50 -34.03 28.89 18.70
C GLN A 50 -34.87 29.71 17.70
N SER A 51 -34.75 29.42 16.40
CA SER A 51 -35.53 30.08 15.35
C SER A 51 -36.50 29.08 14.73
N LYS A 52 -36.44 28.85 13.41
CA LYS A 52 -37.33 27.92 12.70
C LYS A 52 -36.83 26.47 12.66
N GLY A 53 -35.86 26.10 13.50
CA GLY A 53 -35.26 24.76 13.47
C GLY A 53 -34.44 24.51 12.21
N GLU A 54 -33.76 25.53 11.70
CA GLU A 54 -33.07 25.51 10.41
C GLU A 54 -31.73 24.76 10.49
N ALA A 55 -31.43 23.97 9.45
CA ALA A 55 -30.16 23.30 9.28
C ALA A 55 -29.27 24.04 8.26
N TRP A 56 -28.00 24.21 8.59
CA TRP A 56 -27.02 24.94 7.79
C TRP A 56 -25.74 24.12 7.63
N TYR A 57 -25.14 24.11 6.43
CA TYR A 57 -23.81 23.56 6.20
C TYR A 57 -22.79 24.70 6.08
N VAL A 58 -21.65 24.61 6.77
CA VAL A 58 -20.54 25.55 6.61
C VAL A 58 -19.52 24.95 5.65
N ASP A 59 -19.35 25.57 4.48
CA ASP A 59 -18.40 25.11 3.47
C ASP A 59 -16.96 25.33 3.96
N PRO A 60 -16.13 24.28 4.04
CA PRO A 60 -14.76 24.39 4.51
C PRO A 60 -13.85 25.19 3.57
N VAL A 61 -14.23 25.36 2.29
CA VAL A 61 -13.42 26.10 1.31
C VAL A 61 -13.76 27.58 1.32
N SER A 62 -15.03 27.93 1.11
CA SER A 62 -15.45 29.34 1.06
C SER A 62 -15.74 29.96 2.44
N LEU A 63 -15.85 29.14 3.49
CA LEU A 63 -16.32 29.53 4.83
C LEU A 63 -17.74 30.13 4.85
N GLY A 64 -18.49 29.99 3.75
CA GLY A 64 -19.89 30.38 3.63
C GLY A 64 -20.82 29.37 4.29
N ARG A 65 -22.00 29.83 4.72
CA ARG A 65 -23.08 28.95 5.22
C ARG A 65 -24.18 28.77 4.18
N TYR A 66 -24.64 27.54 4.03
CA TYR A 66 -25.64 27.13 3.05
C TYR A 66 -26.84 26.52 3.76
N TYR A 67 -28.03 27.03 3.46
CA TYR A 67 -29.26 26.54 4.06
C TYR A 67 -29.64 25.17 3.48
N LEU A 68 -29.88 24.19 4.35
CA LEU A 68 -30.20 22.80 3.97
C LEU A 68 -31.71 22.51 3.93
N GLY A 69 -32.55 23.43 4.43
CA GLY A 69 -33.99 23.30 4.71
C GLY A 69 -34.78 22.19 3.99
N LYS A 70 -34.85 22.21 2.65
CA LYS A 70 -35.56 21.19 1.88
C LYS A 70 -34.60 20.08 1.41
N PRO A 71 -35.02 18.81 1.35
CA PRO A 71 -34.18 17.71 0.87
C PRO A 71 -33.51 17.98 -0.48
N THR A 72 -34.21 18.63 -1.41
CA THR A 72 -33.67 19.03 -2.73
C THR A 72 -32.54 20.05 -2.61
N ASN A 73 -32.67 21.05 -1.74
CA ASN A 73 -31.63 22.05 -1.50
C ASN A 73 -30.41 21.42 -0.82
N CYS A 74 -30.64 20.57 0.19
CA CYS A 74 -29.57 19.83 0.84
C CYS A 74 -28.77 19.00 -0.17
N LEU A 75 -29.44 18.21 -1.01
CA LEU A 75 -28.78 17.40 -2.03
C LEU A 75 -27.98 18.26 -3.02
N ASN A 76 -28.51 19.40 -3.45
CA ASN A 76 -27.80 20.31 -4.36
C ASN A 76 -26.56 20.93 -3.70
N VAL A 77 -26.64 21.31 -2.42
CA VAL A 77 -25.49 21.80 -1.65
C VAL A 77 -24.43 20.69 -1.53
N MET A 78 -24.82 19.47 -1.14
CA MET A 78 -23.89 18.34 -1.02
C MET A 78 -23.21 18.00 -2.34
N LYS A 79 -23.94 18.01 -3.47
CA LYS A 79 -23.37 17.75 -4.80
C LYS A 79 -22.42 18.86 -5.26
N SER A 80 -22.77 20.13 -5.03
CA SER A 80 -21.98 21.28 -5.51
C SER A 80 -20.79 21.63 -4.63
N ARG A 81 -20.80 21.21 -3.35
CA ARG A 81 -19.75 21.50 -2.36
C ARG A 81 -19.00 20.26 -1.88
N GLY A 82 -19.33 19.08 -2.40
CA GLY A 82 -18.54 17.88 -2.17
C GLY A 82 -17.15 18.05 -2.78
N LEU A 83 -16.10 17.94 -1.96
CA LEU A 83 -14.71 18.05 -2.41
C LEU A 83 -14.24 16.80 -3.18
N GLY A 84 -15.02 15.72 -3.12
CA GLY A 84 -14.61 14.40 -3.60
C GLY A 84 -13.58 13.75 -2.68
N ILE A 85 -13.06 12.61 -3.12
CA ILE A 85 -11.99 11.88 -2.47
C ILE A 85 -11.12 11.27 -3.56
N SER A 86 -9.79 11.29 -3.40
CA SER A 86 -8.89 10.64 -4.34
C SER A 86 -8.80 9.13 -4.06
N ASN A 87 -8.30 8.35 -5.03
CA ASN A 87 -7.99 6.94 -4.79
C ASN A 87 -6.89 6.76 -3.72
N ALA A 88 -5.99 7.74 -3.57
CA ALA A 88 -4.96 7.71 -2.54
C ALA A 88 -5.57 7.88 -1.13
N ASP A 89 -6.55 8.77 -0.98
CA ASP A 89 -7.29 8.94 0.26
C ASP A 89 -8.14 7.70 0.58
N LEU A 90 -8.79 7.10 -0.44
CA LEU A 90 -9.56 5.86 -0.28
C LEU A 90 -8.68 4.70 0.20
N ALA A 91 -7.44 4.60 -0.30
CA ALA A 91 -6.49 3.57 0.10
C ALA A 91 -6.07 3.66 1.59
N GLN A 92 -6.35 4.76 2.30
CA GLN A 92 -6.11 4.87 3.73
C GLN A 92 -7.16 4.16 4.58
N ILE A 93 -8.31 3.80 4.00
CA ILE A 93 -9.34 3.03 4.71
C ILE A 93 -8.83 1.59 4.85
N LYS A 94 -8.52 1.20 6.08
CA LYS A 94 -8.05 -0.17 6.37
C LYS A 94 -9.08 -1.19 5.90
N VAL A 95 -8.60 -2.11 5.08
CA VAL A 95 -9.37 -3.28 4.67
C VAL A 95 -9.36 -4.29 5.82
N ALA A 96 -10.52 -4.85 6.16
CA ALA A 96 -10.59 -5.94 7.14
C ALA A 96 -9.78 -7.14 6.63
N THR A 97 -9.11 -7.86 7.51
CA THR A 97 -8.19 -8.96 7.14
C THR A 97 -8.47 -10.25 7.89
N ASN A 98 -8.18 -11.37 7.25
CA ASN A 98 -8.14 -12.71 7.85
C ASN A 98 -6.69 -13.19 7.94
N LEU A 99 -6.32 -13.76 9.09
CA LEU A 99 -5.06 -14.49 9.25
C LEU A 99 -5.28 -15.96 8.90
N TYR A 100 -4.48 -16.47 7.97
CA TYR A 100 -4.42 -17.90 7.66
C TYR A 100 -3.13 -18.45 8.24
N HIS A 101 -3.26 -19.49 9.07
CA HIS A 101 -2.15 -20.19 9.69
C HIS A 101 -2.19 -21.66 9.27
N ASP A 102 -1.10 -22.15 8.67
CA ASP A 102 -0.92 -23.56 8.33
C ASP A 102 0.11 -24.20 9.27
N GLN A 103 -0.38 -25.09 10.15
CA GLN A 103 0.45 -25.82 11.12
C GLN A 103 1.33 -26.90 10.47
N THR A 104 0.91 -27.44 9.32
CA THR A 104 1.59 -28.57 8.68
C THR A 104 2.86 -28.11 7.96
N TYR A 105 2.79 -26.93 7.35
CA TYR A 105 3.90 -26.34 6.59
C TYR A 105 4.53 -25.14 7.28
N GLY A 106 3.99 -24.72 8.42
CA GLY A 106 4.58 -23.71 9.29
C GLY A 106 4.63 -22.35 8.61
N PHE A 107 3.48 -21.83 8.17
CA PHE A 107 3.42 -20.47 7.65
C PHE A 107 2.14 -19.75 8.07
N GLU A 108 2.22 -18.44 8.06
CA GLU A 108 1.13 -17.51 8.29
C GLU A 108 1.08 -16.47 7.18
N ILE A 109 -0.12 -16.09 6.77
CA ILE A 109 -0.34 -15.02 5.81
C ILE A 109 -1.62 -14.26 6.17
N THR A 110 -1.53 -12.93 6.12
CA THR A 110 -2.71 -12.07 6.30
C THR A 110 -3.19 -11.62 4.94
N VAL A 111 -4.47 -11.85 4.66
CA VAL A 111 -5.12 -11.46 3.40
C VAL A 111 -6.41 -10.68 3.71
N PRO A 112 -6.95 -9.93 2.75
CA PRO A 112 -8.23 -9.26 2.94
C PRO A 112 -9.37 -10.22 3.26
N ALA A 113 -10.26 -9.81 4.17
CA ALA A 113 -11.34 -10.64 4.72
C ALA A 113 -12.41 -11.05 3.69
N PHE A 114 -12.40 -10.42 2.53
CA PHE A 114 -13.26 -10.74 1.40
C PHE A 114 -12.74 -11.89 0.53
N TYR A 115 -11.50 -12.37 0.76
CA TYR A 115 -11.08 -13.66 0.25
C TYR A 115 -11.64 -14.75 1.15
N SER A 116 -12.30 -15.73 0.53
CA SER A 116 -12.84 -16.91 1.21
C SER A 116 -12.03 -18.14 0.83
N LYS A 117 -11.79 -19.04 1.80
CA LYS A 117 -11.19 -20.34 1.51
C LYS A 117 -12.14 -21.17 0.66
N VAL A 118 -11.65 -21.72 -0.44
CA VAL A 118 -12.43 -22.59 -1.31
C VAL A 118 -11.78 -23.95 -1.39
N THR A 119 -12.60 -24.99 -1.29
CA THR A 119 -12.19 -26.37 -1.53
C THR A 119 -12.23 -26.62 -3.04
N LYS A 120 -11.12 -26.43 -3.75
CA LYS A 120 -11.02 -26.92 -5.14
C LYS A 120 -11.02 -28.45 -5.15
N ASN A 121 -11.70 -29.05 -6.13
CA ASN A 121 -11.58 -30.48 -6.42
C ASN A 121 -10.14 -30.76 -6.89
N PRO A 122 -9.41 -31.71 -6.29
CA PRO A 122 -7.97 -31.84 -6.45
C PRO A 122 -7.64 -32.68 -7.68
N THR A 123 -7.51 -32.06 -8.84
CA THR A 123 -6.79 -32.68 -9.96
C THR A 123 -5.42 -32.06 -10.20
N SER A 124 -5.13 -30.90 -9.60
CA SER A 124 -3.86 -30.18 -9.83
C SER A 124 -3.17 -29.63 -8.58
N LEU A 125 -3.67 -29.91 -7.37
CA LEU A 125 -3.13 -29.35 -6.13
C LEU A 125 -2.86 -30.45 -5.11
N ALA A 126 -1.68 -30.40 -4.50
CA ALA A 126 -1.22 -31.40 -3.56
C ALA A 126 -1.92 -31.24 -2.20
N THR A 127 -1.95 -32.32 -1.41
CA THR A 127 -2.40 -32.27 -0.02
C THR A 127 -1.52 -31.29 0.77
N GLY A 128 -2.05 -30.09 1.06
CA GLY A 128 -1.35 -29.02 1.77
C GLY A 128 -1.46 -27.62 1.17
N ASP A 129 -1.95 -27.52 -0.06
CA ASP A 129 -2.13 -26.23 -0.72
C ASP A 129 -3.34 -25.46 -0.14
N LEU A 130 -3.18 -24.16 0.05
CA LEU A 130 -4.24 -23.24 0.47
C LEU A 130 -4.79 -22.48 -0.74
N ASN A 131 -6.06 -22.70 -1.06
CA ASN A 131 -6.76 -22.00 -2.14
C ASN A 131 -7.72 -20.97 -1.57
N LEU A 132 -7.54 -19.71 -1.95
CA LEU A 132 -8.37 -18.60 -1.55
C LEU A 132 -8.98 -17.94 -2.79
N GLU A 133 -10.30 -17.83 -2.83
CA GLU A 133 -11.00 -17.17 -3.94
C GLU A 133 -11.56 -15.84 -3.47
N TYR A 134 -11.41 -14.82 -4.30
CA TYR A 134 -12.13 -13.57 -4.11
C TYR A 134 -13.54 -13.71 -4.68
N ALA A 135 -14.55 -13.63 -3.82
CA ALA A 135 -15.94 -13.95 -4.15
C ALA A 135 -16.61 -12.98 -5.16
N TYR A 136 -15.97 -11.88 -5.57
CA TYR A 136 -16.55 -11.00 -6.59
C TYR A 136 -16.26 -11.54 -7.99
N ASN A 137 -17.23 -12.26 -8.54
CA ASN A 137 -17.30 -12.77 -9.92
C ASN A 137 -16.29 -13.85 -10.33
N ASN A 138 -15.51 -14.44 -9.41
CA ASN A 138 -14.52 -15.50 -9.67
C ASN A 138 -13.39 -15.07 -10.64
N ILE A 139 -13.08 -13.77 -10.67
CA ILE A 139 -12.14 -13.18 -11.63
C ILE A 139 -10.75 -13.02 -11.01
N ASN A 140 -10.66 -12.90 -9.68
CA ASN A 140 -9.39 -12.80 -8.96
C ASN A 140 -9.24 -13.99 -8.01
N TYR A 141 -8.07 -14.61 -8.01
CA TYR A 141 -7.80 -15.79 -7.20
C TYR A 141 -6.41 -15.69 -6.59
N LEU A 142 -6.31 -16.19 -5.37
CA LEU A 142 -5.07 -16.30 -4.63
C LEU A 142 -4.83 -17.79 -4.31
N ASN A 143 -3.91 -18.42 -5.03
CA ASN A 143 -3.50 -19.79 -4.73
C ASN A 143 -2.18 -19.75 -3.95
N ILE A 144 -2.11 -20.44 -2.82
CA ILE A 144 -0.89 -20.62 -2.05
C ILE A 144 -0.56 -22.11 -2.15
N VAL A 145 0.43 -22.42 -2.97
CA VAL A 145 0.89 -23.79 -3.24
C VAL A 145 2.12 -24.06 -2.39
N VAL A 146 2.12 -25.17 -1.67
CA VAL A 146 3.27 -25.60 -0.89
C VAL A 146 3.99 -26.72 -1.62
N ALA A 147 5.11 -26.36 -2.25
CA ALA A 147 5.94 -27.33 -2.93
C ALA A 147 6.76 -28.13 -1.91
N LYS A 148 6.48 -29.44 -1.84
CA LYS A 148 7.26 -30.41 -1.05
C LYS A 148 8.58 -30.80 -1.71
N GLU A 149 8.82 -30.35 -2.94
CA GLU A 149 10.07 -30.59 -3.63
C GLU A 149 11.23 -29.82 -2.99
N THR A 150 12.41 -30.43 -3.03
CA THR A 150 13.65 -29.76 -2.59
C THR A 150 14.02 -28.63 -3.56
N PHE A 151 14.82 -27.68 -3.09
CA PHE A 151 15.28 -26.57 -3.93
C PHE A 151 15.96 -27.00 -5.23
N ALA A 152 16.72 -28.10 -5.21
CA ALA A 152 17.42 -28.61 -6.38
C ALA A 152 16.48 -29.11 -7.49
N ASN A 153 15.28 -29.55 -7.11
CA ASN A 153 14.29 -30.07 -8.05
C ASN A 153 13.26 -29.00 -8.44
N TYR A 154 13.04 -28.03 -7.56
CA TYR A 154 12.02 -27.01 -7.75
C TYR A 154 12.27 -26.19 -9.02
N GLN A 155 11.24 -26.14 -9.85
CA GLN A 155 11.22 -25.45 -11.12
C GLN A 155 9.94 -24.62 -11.22
N LEU A 156 10.08 -23.39 -11.68
CA LEU A 156 8.94 -22.59 -12.13
C LEU A 156 8.83 -22.75 -13.65
N ALA A 157 7.68 -23.24 -14.12
CA ALA A 157 7.30 -23.13 -15.52
C ALA A 157 6.36 -21.93 -15.70
N ASP A 158 6.64 -21.03 -16.63
CA ASP A 158 5.81 -19.84 -16.86
C ASP A 158 4.41 -20.16 -17.44
N GLN A 159 4.35 -21.13 -18.34
CA GLN A 159 3.18 -21.62 -19.04
C GLN A 159 3.47 -23.00 -19.64
N ALA A 160 2.43 -23.69 -20.14
CA ALA A 160 2.60 -24.98 -20.79
C ALA A 160 3.55 -24.86 -22.01
N GLY A 161 4.72 -25.49 -21.93
CA GLY A 161 5.74 -25.48 -22.99
C GLY A 161 6.55 -24.19 -23.11
N GLY A 162 6.45 -23.29 -22.12
CA GLY A 162 7.25 -22.07 -22.09
C GLY A 162 8.59 -22.23 -21.34
N PHE A 163 9.08 -21.13 -20.77
CA PHE A 163 10.35 -21.09 -20.07
C PHE A 163 10.29 -21.81 -18.72
N ILE A 164 11.36 -22.55 -18.44
CA ILE A 164 11.59 -23.20 -17.16
C ILE A 164 12.71 -22.46 -16.43
N PHE A 165 12.42 -22.04 -15.21
CA PHE A 165 13.36 -21.39 -14.31
C PHE A 165 13.71 -22.31 -13.14
N ARG A 166 15.00 -22.40 -12.83
CA ARG A 166 15.55 -23.21 -11.74
C ARG A 166 16.11 -22.29 -10.65
N PHE A 167 15.91 -22.68 -9.40
CA PHE A 167 16.48 -21.98 -8.26
C PHE A 167 17.78 -22.64 -7.79
N ASP A 168 18.85 -21.86 -7.73
CA ASP A 168 20.09 -22.27 -7.08
C ASP A 168 20.06 -21.82 -5.61
N SER A 169 19.95 -22.78 -4.70
CA SER A 169 19.92 -22.52 -3.26
C SER A 169 21.27 -22.12 -2.67
N ALA A 170 22.39 -22.38 -3.34
CA ALA A 170 23.71 -21.96 -2.88
C ALA A 170 23.98 -20.50 -3.25
N THR A 171 23.57 -20.07 -4.45
CA THR A 171 23.79 -18.69 -4.92
C THR A 171 22.59 -17.77 -4.73
N HIS A 172 21.43 -18.31 -4.36
CA HIS A 172 20.15 -17.60 -4.22
C HIS A 172 19.76 -16.88 -5.52
N LYS A 173 19.97 -17.56 -6.65
CA LYS A 173 19.71 -17.02 -7.98
C LYS A 173 18.77 -17.92 -8.76
N TRP A 174 17.98 -17.27 -9.61
CA TRP A 174 17.16 -17.93 -10.60
C TRP A 174 17.88 -17.93 -11.94
N THR A 175 17.87 -19.07 -12.62
CA THR A 175 18.45 -19.24 -13.95
C THR A 175 17.43 -19.86 -14.89
N HIS A 176 17.47 -19.45 -16.16
CA HIS A 176 16.75 -20.15 -17.22
C HIS A 176 17.39 -21.53 -17.45
N GLU A 177 16.59 -22.54 -17.78
CA GLU A 177 17.08 -23.92 -17.96
C GLU A 177 18.21 -24.04 -19.01
N ASN A 178 18.18 -23.21 -20.05
CA ASN A 178 19.21 -23.21 -21.10
C ASN A 178 20.44 -22.33 -20.79
N GLY A 179 20.54 -21.76 -19.58
CA GLY A 179 21.70 -20.96 -19.15
C GLY A 179 21.75 -19.51 -19.66
N ASP A 180 20.78 -19.09 -20.47
CA ASP A 180 20.67 -17.71 -20.96
C ASP A 180 20.09 -16.73 -19.93
N THR A 181 20.35 -15.43 -20.12
CA THR A 181 19.66 -14.36 -19.41
C THR A 181 18.30 -14.10 -20.05
N SER A 182 17.22 -14.31 -19.31
CA SER A 182 15.85 -13.94 -19.72
C SER A 182 15.37 -12.74 -18.91
N GLU A 183 14.69 -11.79 -19.55
CA GLU A 183 14.07 -10.66 -18.85
C GLU A 183 12.95 -11.10 -17.89
N PHE A 184 12.44 -12.32 -18.09
CA PHE A 184 11.39 -12.97 -17.32
C PHE A 184 11.93 -13.79 -16.15
N ILE A 185 13.24 -13.77 -15.87
CA ILE A 185 13.79 -14.43 -14.67
C ILE A 185 13.12 -13.85 -13.41
N PRO A 186 12.68 -14.69 -12.46
CA PRO A 186 12.12 -14.23 -11.18
C PRO A 186 13.03 -13.22 -10.48
N LYS A 187 12.48 -12.06 -10.15
CA LYS A 187 13.22 -10.93 -9.59
C LYS A 187 13.12 -10.92 -8.08
N LYS A 188 14.25 -10.75 -7.39
CA LYS A 188 14.27 -10.64 -5.93
C LYS A 188 13.42 -9.45 -5.47
N MET A 189 12.54 -9.69 -4.52
CA MET A 189 11.69 -8.68 -3.90
C MET A 189 12.45 -7.99 -2.76
N ALA A 190 12.14 -6.72 -2.53
CA ALA A 190 12.65 -6.01 -1.36
C ALA A 190 11.92 -6.49 -0.10
N GLY A 191 12.66 -6.76 0.97
CA GLY A 191 12.09 -7.21 2.24
C GLY A 191 13.12 -7.92 3.12
N THR A 192 12.66 -8.34 4.30
CA THR A 192 13.47 -9.14 5.24
C THR A 192 13.46 -10.63 4.91
N LEU A 193 12.41 -11.09 4.23
CA LEU A 193 12.29 -12.47 3.75
C LEU A 193 12.92 -12.56 2.36
N ASP A 194 13.68 -13.62 2.10
CA ASP A 194 14.14 -13.90 0.74
C ASP A 194 12.92 -14.36 -0.07
N ALA A 195 12.56 -13.61 -1.10
CA ALA A 195 11.40 -13.87 -1.94
C ALA A 195 11.63 -13.33 -3.35
N TYR A 196 11.02 -13.98 -4.33
CA TYR A 196 11.21 -13.68 -5.75
C TYR A 196 9.86 -13.53 -6.43
N LEU A 197 9.72 -12.51 -7.27
CA LEU A 197 8.52 -12.23 -8.04
C LEU A 197 8.75 -12.61 -9.50
N TYR A 198 7.90 -13.50 -9.99
CA TYR A 198 7.68 -13.70 -11.40
C TYR A 198 6.34 -13.04 -11.79
N HIS A 199 6.38 -12.14 -12.77
CA HIS A 199 5.19 -11.46 -13.27
C HIS A 199 4.89 -11.93 -14.68
N SER A 200 3.66 -12.36 -14.94
CA SER A 200 3.19 -12.74 -16.27
C SER A 200 1.71 -12.41 -16.43
N GLY A 201 1.20 -12.60 -17.65
CA GLY A 201 -0.16 -12.25 -17.99
C GLY A 201 -0.39 -12.06 -19.48
N ASP A 202 -1.64 -11.77 -19.79
CA ASP A 202 -2.10 -11.33 -21.09
C ASP A 202 -2.85 -9.98 -20.98
N VAL A 203 -3.60 -9.63 -22.03
CA VAL A 203 -4.35 -8.37 -22.07
C VAL A 203 -5.55 -8.32 -21.10
N HIS A 204 -5.99 -9.46 -20.58
CA HIS A 204 -7.16 -9.61 -19.71
C HIS A 204 -6.77 -9.92 -18.26
N CYS A 205 -5.75 -10.75 -18.06
CA CYS A 205 -5.35 -11.30 -16.77
C CYS A 205 -3.86 -11.11 -16.55
N SER A 206 -3.49 -10.77 -15.32
CA SER A 206 -2.10 -10.80 -14.86
C SER A 206 -2.00 -11.69 -13.64
N TRP A 207 -0.94 -12.48 -13.55
CA TRP A 207 -0.65 -13.28 -12.37
C TRP A 207 0.78 -13.00 -11.89
N ASP A 208 0.86 -12.69 -10.60
CA ASP A 208 2.11 -12.56 -9.86
C ASP A 208 2.35 -13.87 -9.12
N ILE A 209 3.49 -14.49 -9.38
CA ILE A 209 3.95 -15.67 -8.66
C ILE A 209 5.07 -15.22 -7.72
N ILE A 210 4.76 -15.20 -6.42
CA ILE A 210 5.72 -14.91 -5.36
C ILE A 210 6.27 -16.24 -4.86
N LEU A 211 7.60 -16.38 -4.92
CA LEU A 211 8.32 -17.60 -4.61
C LEU A 211 9.12 -17.37 -3.33
N VAL A 212 8.78 -18.12 -2.29
CA VAL A 212 9.32 -17.95 -0.95
C VAL A 212 10.04 -19.22 -0.51
N PRO A 213 11.38 -19.28 -0.61
CA PRO A 213 12.15 -20.43 -0.12
C PRO A 213 12.16 -20.49 1.42
N ASN A 214 11.95 -21.69 1.98
CA ASN A 214 12.19 -21.99 3.38
C ASN A 214 13.49 -22.79 3.54
N TYR A 215 14.59 -22.09 3.82
CA TYR A 215 15.92 -22.72 3.91
C TYR A 215 16.06 -23.75 5.02
N LYS A 216 15.27 -23.64 6.11
CA LYS A 216 15.29 -24.60 7.21
C LYS A 216 14.67 -25.94 6.80
N SER A 217 13.56 -25.91 6.07
CA SER A 217 12.83 -27.12 5.67
C SER A 217 13.18 -27.62 4.26
N ASN A 218 14.00 -26.87 3.50
CA ASN A 218 14.35 -27.17 2.11
C ASN A 218 13.10 -27.34 1.22
N LYS A 219 12.14 -26.42 1.36
CA LYS A 219 10.85 -26.40 0.65
C LYS A 219 10.54 -25.01 0.11
N PHE A 220 9.61 -24.94 -0.84
CA PHE A 220 9.11 -23.69 -1.39
C PHE A 220 7.65 -23.45 -1.05
N VAL A 221 7.32 -22.19 -0.75
CA VAL A 221 5.95 -21.70 -0.79
C VAL A 221 5.80 -20.79 -2.00
N GLN A 222 4.85 -21.12 -2.86
CA GLN A 222 4.49 -20.37 -4.05
C GLN A 222 3.15 -19.69 -3.81
N ILE A 223 3.08 -18.38 -4.00
CA ILE A 223 1.86 -17.59 -3.85
C ILE A 223 1.52 -16.99 -5.20
N GLU A 224 0.44 -17.48 -5.81
CA GLU A 224 -0.07 -17.03 -7.09
C GLU A 224 -1.23 -16.05 -6.86
N ASN A 225 -0.97 -14.77 -7.12
CA ASN A 225 -1.97 -13.72 -7.09
C ASN A 225 -2.41 -13.42 -8.51
N THR A 226 -3.57 -13.92 -8.92
CA THR A 226 -4.14 -13.62 -10.23
C THR A 226 -5.20 -12.53 -10.14
N THR A 227 -5.07 -11.55 -11.02
CA THR A 227 -6.00 -10.45 -11.17
C THR A 227 -6.44 -10.37 -12.62
N CYS A 228 -7.75 -10.47 -12.87
CA CYS A 228 -8.32 -10.34 -14.22
C CYS A 228 -9.26 -9.14 -14.32
N LYS A 229 -9.42 -8.63 -15.55
CA LYS A 229 -10.38 -7.57 -15.86
C LYS A 229 -11.79 -8.14 -15.93
N GLU A 230 -12.76 -7.39 -15.42
CA GLU A 230 -14.18 -7.74 -15.49
C GLU A 230 -14.77 -7.29 -16.83
N GLN A 231 -15.48 -8.18 -17.53
CA GLN A 231 -16.18 -7.82 -18.76
C GLN A 231 -17.45 -7.01 -18.43
N LYS A 232 -17.55 -5.80 -18.99
CA LYS A 232 -18.75 -4.94 -18.89
C LYS A 232 -19.18 -4.48 -20.28
N GLY A 233 -20.28 -5.04 -20.76
CA GLY A 233 -20.76 -4.82 -22.12
C GLY A 233 -19.74 -5.29 -23.14
N THR A 234 -19.30 -4.39 -24.02
CA THR A 234 -18.27 -4.67 -25.04
C THR A 234 -16.84 -4.40 -24.56
N GLY A 235 -16.65 -3.91 -23.33
CA GLY A 235 -15.35 -3.53 -22.79
C GLY A 235 -14.93 -4.34 -21.57
N TYR A 236 -13.69 -4.12 -21.14
CA TYR A 236 -13.12 -4.70 -19.92
C TYR A 236 -12.77 -3.57 -18.95
N VAL A 237 -13.18 -3.72 -17.69
CA VAL A 237 -12.84 -2.77 -16.61
C VAL A 237 -11.88 -3.43 -15.63
N LYS A 238 -10.96 -2.63 -15.07
CA LYS A 238 -10.10 -3.10 -13.98
C LYS A 238 -10.97 -3.42 -12.77
N PRO A 239 -10.61 -4.46 -11.99
CA PRO A 239 -11.34 -4.78 -10.77
C PRO A 239 -11.23 -3.64 -9.76
N VAL A 240 -12.24 -3.52 -8.90
CA VAL A 240 -12.33 -2.50 -7.86
C VAL A 240 -11.17 -2.63 -6.85
N TYR A 241 -10.69 -3.86 -6.64
CA TYR A 241 -9.55 -4.17 -5.79
C TYR A 241 -8.52 -5.01 -6.53
N GLN A 242 -7.24 -4.67 -6.35
CA GLN A 242 -6.09 -5.44 -6.81
C GLN A 242 -5.20 -5.70 -5.61
N LEU A 243 -4.97 -6.98 -5.30
CA LEU A 243 -4.10 -7.34 -4.19
C LEU A 243 -2.65 -7.02 -4.58
N ASN A 244 -1.96 -6.23 -3.75
CA ASN A 244 -0.58 -5.88 -4.00
C ASN A 244 0.33 -7.02 -3.53
N SER A 245 1.15 -7.55 -4.43
CA SER A 245 2.04 -8.68 -4.16
C SER A 245 3.14 -8.37 -3.13
N ALA A 246 3.64 -7.13 -3.08
CA ALA A 246 4.59 -6.70 -2.05
C ALA A 246 3.92 -6.55 -0.68
N GLU A 247 2.70 -6.03 -0.62
CA GLU A 247 1.91 -5.97 0.61
C GLU A 247 1.59 -7.38 1.12
N LEU A 248 1.20 -8.29 0.23
CA LEU A 248 0.95 -9.69 0.55
C LEU A 248 2.19 -10.39 1.12
N LEU A 249 3.34 -10.21 0.48
CA LEU A 249 4.62 -10.72 1.02
C LEU A 249 4.95 -10.10 2.38
N SER A 250 4.63 -8.82 2.60
CA SER A 250 4.93 -8.12 3.84
C SER A 250 4.19 -8.71 5.06
N THR A 251 3.07 -9.41 4.85
CA THR A 251 2.32 -10.11 5.91
C THR A 251 2.70 -11.58 6.05
N PHE A 252 3.37 -12.17 5.06
CA PHE A 252 3.76 -13.58 5.07
C PHE A 252 4.90 -13.85 6.06
N ARG A 253 4.78 -14.89 6.88
CA ARG A 253 5.83 -15.36 7.79
C ARG A 253 5.89 -16.88 7.78
N PHE A 254 7.08 -17.45 7.96
CA PHE A 254 7.20 -18.83 8.38
C PHE A 254 7.02 -18.89 9.90
N SER A 255 6.20 -19.81 10.37
CA SER A 255 6.02 -20.15 11.77
C SER A 255 7.24 -20.97 12.23
N GLU A 256 7.80 -20.63 13.39
CA GLU A 256 8.92 -21.38 13.99
C GLU A 256 8.48 -22.70 14.62
#